data_AF-A0AA87YZ62-F1
#
_entry.id   AF-A0AA87YZ62-F1
#
_cell.length_a   1.000
_cell.length_b   1.000
_cell.length_c   1.000
_cell.angle_alpha   90.00
_cell.angle_beta   90.00
_cell.angle_gamma   90.00
#
_symmetry.space_group_name_H-M   'P 1'
#
loop_
_entity.id
_entity.type
_entity.pdbx_description
1 polymer ?
#
loop_
_entity_poly.entity_id
_entity_poly.type
_entity_poly.pdbx_seq_one_letter_code
_entity_poly.pdbx_strand_id
1 'polypeptide(L)'
;MWSSSSSSSSSPSSSRLSFSSGVLAYSGTLANPQRSSEERVYEVVLKQAALVREQRISREEKKDLELSEPIERDGTTNWDLLNEAYDRCGEVCAEYAKTFYLGTLLMTPERRKAIWAIYVWCRRTDELVDGPNAPHITPKALDRWENRLTDLFEGRPFDMYDAALCHTVSAYPVDIQPFKDMIEGMRLDLRKSRYKNFDELYLYCYYVAGTVGLMSVPVMGIAPESKASAESVYNAALALGIANQLTNILRDVGEE
;
A
#
# COMPACT_ATOMS: atom_id res chain seq x y z
N MET A 1 47.16 -45.93 -16.36
CA MET A 1 47.88 -47.10 -15.84
C MET A 1 48.38 -46.74 -14.45
N TRP A 2 47.92 -47.49 -13.45
CA TRP A 2 48.25 -47.46 -12.02
C TRP A 2 47.89 -46.26 -11.13
N SER A 3 46.81 -46.51 -10.39
CA SER A 3 46.47 -46.10 -9.02
C SER A 3 47.61 -46.24 -8.00
N SER A 4 47.52 -45.47 -6.91
CA SER A 4 47.67 -45.90 -5.50
C SER A 4 47.49 -44.67 -4.62
N SER A 5 46.38 -44.49 -3.89
CA SER A 5 45.96 -45.17 -2.65
C SER A 5 46.69 -44.68 -1.38
N SER A 6 46.02 -43.75 -0.69
CA SER A 6 45.59 -43.81 0.73
C SER A 6 46.55 -44.26 1.84
N SER A 7 46.71 -43.40 2.86
CA SER A 7 46.73 -43.75 4.31
C SER A 7 46.86 -42.46 5.14
N SER A 8 45.83 -41.99 5.85
CA SER A 8 45.45 -42.29 7.27
C SER A 8 46.62 -42.10 8.25
N SER A 9 46.70 -40.95 8.93
CA SER A 9 46.05 -40.62 10.22
C SER A 9 46.98 -40.79 11.42
N SER A 10 47.38 -39.66 12.03
CA SER A 10 47.72 -39.58 13.46
C SER A 10 47.96 -38.11 13.83
N SER A 11 47.02 -37.53 14.57
CA SER A 11 47.27 -36.35 15.43
C SER A 11 47.86 -36.86 16.75
N PRO A 12 48.73 -36.08 17.43
CA PRO A 12 48.16 -35.21 18.46
C PRO A 12 48.93 -33.89 18.76
N SER A 13 48.16 -32.95 19.30
CA SER A 13 48.48 -31.96 20.35
C SER A 13 49.66 -30.99 20.18
N SER A 14 49.27 -29.74 19.90
CA SER A 14 49.60 -28.50 20.62
C SER A 14 51.06 -28.14 20.91
N SER A 15 51.52 -27.03 20.34
CA SER A 15 52.18 -25.96 21.10
C SER A 15 52.23 -24.66 20.30
N ARG A 16 51.98 -23.56 21.01
CA ARG A 16 51.90 -22.17 20.51
C ARG A 16 53.31 -21.65 20.22
N LEU A 17 53.49 -20.93 19.12
CA LEU A 17 54.47 -19.85 18.99
C LEU A 17 53.91 -18.72 18.10
N SER A 18 54.32 -17.51 18.44
CA SER A 18 53.70 -16.21 18.16
C SER A 18 54.47 -15.41 17.10
N PHE A 19 53.83 -14.33 16.60
CA PHE A 19 54.34 -13.18 15.82
C PHE A 19 54.70 -13.45 14.34
N SER A 20 54.44 -12.57 13.36
CA SER A 20 53.76 -11.26 13.27
C SER A 20 53.54 -10.94 11.78
N SER A 21 52.62 -10.01 11.52
CA SER A 21 52.65 -9.05 10.39
C SER A 21 52.31 -9.57 8.99
N GLY A 22 51.07 -9.33 8.60
CA GLY A 22 50.62 -9.38 7.21
C GLY A 22 49.15 -9.02 7.05
N VAL A 23 48.71 -7.87 7.59
CA VAL A 23 47.37 -7.33 7.29
C VAL A 23 47.39 -6.81 5.86
N LEU A 24 47.02 -7.65 4.91
CA LEU A 24 46.45 -7.19 3.64
C LEU A 24 45.00 -6.79 3.95
N ALA A 25 44.80 -5.51 4.21
CA ALA A 25 43.48 -4.92 4.27
C ALA A 25 42.83 -5.04 2.88
N TYR A 26 42.07 -6.11 2.68
CA TYR A 26 41.00 -6.07 1.69
C TYR A 26 39.95 -5.11 2.25
N SER A 27 40.07 -3.85 1.84
CA SER A 27 39.00 -2.87 1.92
C SER A 27 37.90 -3.28 0.94
N GLY A 28 37.21 -4.38 1.26
CA GLY A 28 35.90 -4.66 0.72
C GLY A 28 34.98 -3.61 1.30
N THR A 29 34.64 -2.62 0.49
CA THR A 29 33.47 -1.76 0.67
C THR A 29 32.36 -2.58 1.30
N LEU A 30 32.02 -2.28 2.56
CA LEU A 30 30.81 -2.78 3.20
C LEU A 30 29.66 -2.38 2.28
N ALA A 31 29.17 -3.34 1.49
CA ALA A 31 27.90 -3.21 0.83
C ALA A 31 26.89 -3.00 1.95
N ASN A 32 26.31 -1.80 2.00
CA ASN A 32 25.10 -1.57 2.77
C ASN A 32 24.11 -2.67 2.34
N PRO A 33 23.66 -3.59 3.21
CA PRO A 33 22.69 -4.59 2.79
C PRO A 33 21.46 -3.80 2.33
N GLN A 34 21.13 -3.85 1.04
CA GLN A 34 19.86 -3.33 0.59
C GLN A 34 18.78 -4.06 1.38
N ARG A 35 17.99 -3.32 2.16
CA ARG A 35 16.83 -3.85 2.88
C ARG A 35 15.93 -4.62 1.92
N SER A 36 15.34 -5.72 2.38
CA SER A 36 14.41 -6.48 1.56
C SER A 36 13.18 -5.64 1.22
N SER A 37 12.46 -6.01 0.16
CA SER A 37 11.22 -5.34 -0.19
C SER A 37 10.17 -5.49 0.92
N GLU A 38 10.14 -6.65 1.59
CA GLU A 38 9.28 -6.90 2.76
C GLU A 38 9.56 -5.93 3.92
N GLU A 39 10.84 -5.68 4.25
CA GLU A 39 11.21 -4.75 5.32
C GLU A 39 10.74 -3.32 5.03
N ARG A 40 10.88 -2.87 3.77
CA ARG A 40 10.42 -1.54 3.34
C ARG A 40 8.90 -1.42 3.42
N VAL A 41 8.17 -2.44 2.98
CA VAL A 41 6.70 -2.47 3.03
C VAL A 41 6.21 -2.51 4.49
N TYR A 42 6.91 -3.24 5.35
CA TYR A 42 6.57 -3.34 6.77
C TYR A 42 6.68 -1.99 7.50
N GLU A 43 7.62 -1.12 7.12
CA GLU A 43 7.70 0.24 7.67
C GLU A 43 6.44 1.07 7.35
N VAL A 44 5.87 0.91 6.16
CA VAL A 44 4.60 1.56 5.78
C VAL A 44 3.45 1.03 6.66
N VAL A 45 3.40 -0.28 6.89
CA VAL A 45 2.43 -0.91 7.79
C VAL A 45 2.53 -0.35 9.20
N LEU A 46 3.74 -0.24 9.76
CA LEU A 46 3.96 0.30 11.10
C LEU A 46 3.49 1.76 11.22
N LYS A 47 3.80 2.59 10.22
CA LYS A 47 3.36 4.00 10.18
C LYS A 47 1.83 4.10 10.17
N GLN A 48 1.15 3.30 9.35
CA GLN A 48 -0.31 3.32 9.28
C GLN A 48 -0.97 2.80 10.56
N ALA A 49 -0.43 1.73 11.15
CA ALA A 49 -0.89 1.21 12.42
C ALA A 49 -0.72 2.23 13.57
N ALA A 50 0.35 3.05 13.55
CA ALA A 50 0.53 4.14 14.50
C ALA A 50 -0.53 5.24 14.31
N LEU A 51 -0.79 5.68 13.08
CA LEU A 51 -1.74 6.76 12.77
C LEU A 51 -3.16 6.43 13.24
N VAL A 52 -3.61 5.17 13.07
CA VAL A 52 -4.92 4.72 13.59
C VAL A 52 -4.97 4.73 15.12
N ARG A 53 -3.89 4.34 15.79
CA ARG A 53 -3.82 4.35 17.27
C ARG A 53 -3.92 5.78 17.81
N GLU A 54 -3.18 6.72 17.22
CA GLU A 54 -3.21 8.14 17.60
C GLU A 54 -4.59 8.76 17.42
N GLN A 55 -5.27 8.47 16.30
CA GLN A 55 -6.62 8.97 16.07
C GLN A 55 -7.64 8.38 17.06
N ARG A 56 -7.49 7.10 17.44
CA ARG A 56 -8.35 6.46 18.44
C ARG A 56 -8.19 7.13 19.81
N ILE A 57 -6.96 7.36 20.25
CA ILE A 57 -6.66 8.07 21.51
C ILE A 57 -7.27 9.48 21.47
N SER A 58 -7.05 10.23 20.39
CA SER A 58 -7.60 11.58 20.22
C SER A 58 -9.14 11.63 20.27
N ARG A 59 -9.82 10.60 19.74
CA ARG A 59 -11.29 10.49 19.78
C ARG A 59 -11.80 10.10 21.16
N GLU A 60 -11.10 9.23 21.87
CA GLU A 60 -11.42 8.86 23.25
C GLU A 60 -11.27 10.08 24.18
N GLU A 61 -10.17 10.83 24.06
CA GLU A 61 -9.94 12.08 24.79
C GLU A 61 -11.01 13.15 24.50
N LYS A 62 -11.37 13.36 23.22
CA LYS A 62 -12.46 14.30 22.86
C LYS A 62 -13.82 13.87 23.39
N LYS A 63 -14.12 12.57 23.39
CA LYS A 63 -15.37 12.04 23.94
C LYS A 63 -15.48 12.26 25.45
N ASP A 64 -14.34 12.25 26.15
CA ASP A 64 -14.28 12.56 27.58
C ASP A 64 -14.39 14.08 27.87
N LEU A 65 -14.19 14.92 26.84
CA LEU A 65 -14.19 16.39 26.93
C LEU A 65 -15.48 17.08 26.41
N GLU A 66 -16.29 16.44 25.56
CA GLU A 66 -17.47 17.07 24.94
C GLU A 66 -18.82 16.70 25.60
N LEU A 67 -19.30 17.58 26.49
CA LEU A 67 -20.71 17.88 26.76
C LEU A 67 -20.98 19.32 26.24
N SER A 68 -21.97 19.48 25.35
CA SER A 68 -22.43 20.72 24.63
C SER A 68 -21.57 21.17 23.43
N GLU A 69 -22.06 21.71 22.31
CA GLU A 69 -23.38 22.13 21.80
C GLU A 69 -23.35 22.06 20.25
N PRO A 70 -24.49 21.96 19.52
CA PRO A 70 -24.48 21.80 18.06
C PRO A 70 -24.22 23.13 17.34
N ILE A 71 -23.19 23.17 16.51
CA ILE A 71 -22.91 24.31 15.61
C ILE A 71 -23.75 24.13 14.34
N GLU A 72 -24.76 24.99 14.15
CA GLU A 72 -25.49 25.09 12.88
C GLU A 72 -24.55 25.56 11.77
N ARG A 73 -24.51 24.84 10.65
CA ARG A 73 -23.76 25.23 9.45
C ARG A 73 -24.68 25.31 8.24
N ASP A 74 -24.68 26.50 7.64
CA ASP A 74 -25.17 26.84 6.31
C ASP A 74 -24.44 26.01 5.24
N GLY A 75 -24.86 24.76 5.03
CA GLY A 75 -24.06 23.76 4.30
C GLY A 75 -24.81 22.89 3.30
N THR A 76 -26.13 23.05 3.15
CA THR A 76 -26.98 22.14 2.35
C THR A 76 -26.47 21.95 0.92
N THR A 77 -26.10 23.03 0.22
CA THR A 77 -25.63 22.93 -1.18
C THR A 77 -24.28 22.21 -1.34
N ASN A 78 -23.37 22.33 -0.37
CA ASN A 78 -22.06 21.66 -0.44
C ASN A 78 -22.17 20.17 -0.09
N TRP A 79 -23.09 19.83 0.81
CA TRP A 79 -23.41 18.43 1.14
C TRP A 79 -24.12 17.71 -0.01
N ASP A 80 -24.99 18.38 -0.76
CA ASP A 80 -25.66 17.80 -1.92
C ASP A 80 -24.68 17.43 -3.03
N LEU A 81 -23.75 18.33 -3.37
CA LEU A 81 -22.69 18.07 -4.36
C LEU A 81 -21.73 16.96 -3.92
N LEU A 82 -21.40 16.89 -2.63
CA LEU A 82 -20.57 15.82 -2.08
C LEU A 82 -21.28 14.46 -2.12
N ASN A 83 -22.59 14.43 -1.85
CA ASN A 83 -23.39 13.22 -1.97
C ASN A 83 -23.45 12.75 -3.43
N GLU A 84 -23.69 13.66 -4.37
CA GLU A 84 -23.66 13.36 -5.81
C GLU A 84 -22.30 12.78 -6.23
N ALA A 85 -21.19 13.35 -5.74
CA ALA A 85 -19.86 12.83 -6.00
C ALA A 85 -19.67 11.39 -5.49
N TYR A 86 -20.15 11.07 -4.28
CA TYR A 86 -20.12 9.71 -3.75
C TYR A 86 -21.05 8.75 -4.49
N ASP A 87 -22.23 9.20 -4.92
CA ASP A 87 -23.18 8.39 -5.67
C ASP A 87 -22.57 8.03 -7.03
N ARG A 88 -21.91 8.99 -7.69
CA ARG A 88 -21.16 8.73 -8.92
C ARG A 88 -20.00 7.74 -8.70
N CYS A 89 -19.30 7.82 -7.56
CA CYS A 89 -18.31 6.80 -7.20
C CYS A 89 -18.96 5.41 -7.07
N GLY A 90 -20.15 5.33 -6.49
CA GLY A 90 -20.92 4.10 -6.35
C GLY A 90 -21.34 3.50 -7.69
N GLU A 91 -21.78 4.33 -8.64
CA GLU A 91 -22.13 3.91 -10.00
C GLU A 91 -20.94 3.30 -10.73
N VAL A 92 -19.77 3.97 -10.70
CA VAL A 92 -18.53 3.45 -11.29
C VAL A 92 -18.13 2.13 -10.63
N CYS A 93 -18.22 2.03 -9.31
CA CYS A 93 -17.93 0.79 -8.58
C CYS A 93 -18.88 -0.36 -9.00
N ALA A 94 -20.18 -0.08 -9.13
CA ALA A 94 -21.19 -1.05 -9.56
C ALA A 94 -20.97 -1.54 -10.99
N GLU A 95 -20.54 -0.65 -11.88
CA GLU A 95 -20.29 -0.96 -13.30
C GLU A 95 -19.07 -1.88 -13.45
N TYR A 96 -17.96 -1.54 -12.80
CA TYR A 96 -16.65 -2.13 -13.08
C TYR A 96 -16.19 -3.19 -12.07
N ALA A 97 -16.77 -3.26 -10.87
CA ALA A 97 -16.38 -4.23 -9.85
C ALA A 97 -17.59 -4.85 -9.14
N LYS A 98 -18.47 -5.51 -9.90
CA LYS A 98 -19.76 -6.06 -9.43
C LYS A 98 -19.69 -6.84 -8.11
N THR A 99 -18.75 -7.78 -7.97
CA THR A 99 -18.62 -8.60 -6.74
C THR A 99 -18.14 -7.77 -5.55
N PHE A 100 -17.18 -6.87 -5.78
CA PHE A 100 -16.69 -5.94 -4.78
C PHE A 100 -17.79 -4.98 -4.34
N TYR A 101 -18.50 -4.37 -5.29
CA TYR A 101 -19.65 -3.50 -5.05
C TYR A 101 -20.70 -4.19 -4.17
N LEU A 102 -21.10 -5.42 -4.50
CA LEU A 102 -22.02 -6.20 -3.66
C LEU A 102 -21.47 -6.41 -2.24
N GLY A 103 -20.18 -6.69 -2.10
CA GLY A 103 -19.52 -6.79 -0.78
C GLY A 103 -19.60 -5.50 0.03
N THR A 104 -19.43 -4.33 -0.61
CA THR A 104 -19.57 -3.02 0.06
C THR A 104 -21.00 -2.75 0.56
N LEU A 105 -22.02 -3.46 0.05
CA LEU A 105 -23.39 -3.34 0.54
C LEU A 105 -23.58 -3.88 1.98
N LEU A 106 -22.61 -4.63 2.51
CA LEU A 106 -22.60 -5.09 3.90
C LEU A 106 -22.05 -4.04 4.88
N MET A 107 -21.48 -2.95 4.37
CA MET A 107 -20.96 -1.85 5.18
C MET A 107 -22.06 -0.82 5.51
N THR A 108 -21.81 -0.01 6.55
CA THR A 108 -22.63 1.18 6.81
C THR A 108 -22.57 2.14 5.62
N PRO A 109 -23.61 2.96 5.39
CA PRO A 109 -23.64 3.89 4.25
C PRO A 109 -22.41 4.79 4.15
N GLU A 110 -21.90 5.28 5.28
CA GLU A 110 -20.77 6.21 5.35
C GLU A 110 -19.46 5.52 4.91
N ARG A 111 -19.20 4.33 5.45
CA ARG A 111 -18.01 3.54 5.12
C ARG A 111 -18.04 3.07 3.67
N ARG A 112 -19.23 2.67 3.19
CA ARG A 112 -19.42 2.27 1.79
C ARG A 112 -19.06 3.39 0.81
N LYS A 113 -19.57 4.60 1.05
CA LYS A 113 -19.26 5.79 0.24
C LYS A 113 -17.76 6.07 0.20
N ALA A 114 -17.09 6.01 1.35
CA ALA A 114 -15.64 6.18 1.46
C ALA A 114 -14.86 5.10 0.69
N ILE A 115 -15.25 3.83 0.78
CA ILE A 115 -14.63 2.73 0.02
C ILE A 115 -14.83 2.91 -1.49
N TRP A 116 -15.99 3.39 -1.94
CA TRP A 116 -16.20 3.67 -3.36
C TRP A 116 -15.29 4.78 -3.87
N ALA A 117 -15.08 5.85 -3.09
CA ALA A 117 -14.14 6.91 -3.46
C ALA A 117 -12.70 6.40 -3.61
N ILE A 118 -12.24 5.53 -2.69
CA ILE A 118 -10.93 4.86 -2.79
C ILE A 118 -10.89 3.99 -4.05
N TYR A 119 -11.89 3.15 -4.27
CA TYR A 119 -11.95 2.28 -5.45
C TYR A 119 -11.86 3.06 -6.76
N VAL A 120 -12.62 4.14 -6.90
CA VAL A 120 -12.61 4.97 -8.11
C VAL A 120 -11.26 5.63 -8.31
N TRP A 121 -10.59 6.09 -7.25
CA TRP A 121 -9.24 6.61 -7.37
C TRP A 121 -8.23 5.55 -7.84
N CYS A 122 -8.29 4.34 -7.26
CA CYS A 122 -7.44 3.22 -7.69
C CYS A 122 -7.67 2.90 -9.17
N ARG A 123 -8.94 2.78 -9.58
CA ARG A 123 -9.31 2.51 -10.98
C ARG A 123 -8.80 3.59 -11.93
N ARG A 124 -8.98 4.87 -11.59
CA ARG A 124 -8.51 5.99 -12.42
C ARG A 124 -6.99 6.01 -12.54
N THR A 125 -6.28 5.53 -11.51
CA THR A 125 -4.83 5.41 -11.51
C THR A 125 -4.37 4.28 -12.44
N ASP A 126 -5.01 3.13 -12.36
CA ASP A 126 -4.80 1.95 -13.21
C ASP A 126 -5.06 2.25 -14.70
N GLU A 127 -6.17 2.94 -15.00
CA GLU A 127 -6.53 3.36 -16.36
C GLU A 127 -5.50 4.32 -17.01
N LEU A 128 -4.58 4.93 -16.26
CA LEU A 128 -3.50 5.72 -16.84
C LEU A 128 -2.52 4.85 -17.64
N VAL A 129 -2.31 3.60 -17.21
CA VAL A 129 -1.33 2.67 -17.81
C VAL A 129 -1.97 1.50 -18.52
N ASP A 130 -3.25 1.20 -18.24
CA ASP A 130 -4.00 0.12 -18.91
C ASP A 130 -5.15 0.61 -19.78
N GLY A 131 -5.47 1.91 -19.74
CA GLY A 131 -6.57 2.49 -20.52
C GLY A 131 -6.25 2.61 -22.02
N PRO A 132 -7.23 3.04 -22.85
CA PRO A 132 -7.05 3.22 -24.29
C PRO A 132 -5.91 4.18 -24.67
N ASN A 133 -5.53 5.08 -23.75
CA ASN A 133 -4.45 6.04 -23.93
C ASN A 133 -3.10 5.58 -23.37
N ALA A 134 -3.01 4.36 -22.82
CA ALA A 134 -1.80 3.78 -22.27
C ALA A 134 -0.58 3.87 -23.20
N PRO A 135 -0.67 3.60 -24.53
CA PRO A 135 0.49 3.72 -25.43
C PRO A 135 1.07 5.15 -25.53
N HIS A 136 0.34 6.15 -25.06
CA HIS A 136 0.71 7.57 -25.10
C HIS A 136 1.01 8.15 -23.72
N ILE A 137 0.90 7.35 -22.65
CA ILE A 137 1.20 7.82 -21.31
C ILE A 137 2.70 8.11 -21.19
N THR A 138 3.02 9.18 -20.46
CA THR A 138 4.40 9.58 -20.22
C THR A 138 4.68 9.58 -18.72
N PRO A 139 5.94 9.41 -18.28
CA PRO A 139 6.30 9.60 -16.88
C PRO A 139 5.80 10.94 -16.31
N LYS A 140 5.82 12.01 -17.14
CA LYS A 140 5.28 13.32 -16.78
C LYS A 140 3.77 13.33 -16.47
N ALA A 141 3.01 12.40 -17.03
CA ALA A 141 1.59 12.27 -16.71
C ALA A 141 1.40 11.69 -15.30
N LEU A 142 2.21 10.71 -14.91
CA LEU A 142 2.23 10.17 -13.55
C LEU A 142 2.73 11.21 -12.53
N ASP A 143 3.67 12.07 -12.90
CA ASP A 143 4.11 13.19 -12.04
C ASP A 143 2.98 14.21 -11.82
N ARG A 144 2.19 14.52 -12.86
CA ARG A 144 0.99 15.37 -12.70
C ARG A 144 -0.07 14.69 -11.83
N TRP A 145 -0.23 13.38 -11.96
CA TRP A 145 -1.17 12.61 -11.14
C TRP A 145 -0.74 12.59 -9.66
N GLU A 146 0.55 12.45 -9.36
CA GLU A 146 1.07 12.53 -7.99
C GLU A 146 0.95 13.94 -7.39
N ASN A 147 1.16 14.99 -8.19
CA ASN A 147 0.91 16.37 -7.74
C ASN A 147 -0.58 16.58 -7.40
N ARG A 148 -1.47 16.08 -8.26
CA ARG A 148 -2.93 16.13 -8.02
C ARG A 148 -3.35 15.36 -6.78
N LEU A 149 -2.73 14.20 -6.51
CA LEU A 149 -2.90 13.46 -5.26
C LEU A 149 -2.48 14.31 -4.05
N THR A 150 -1.36 15.04 -4.15
CA THR A 150 -0.89 15.93 -3.09
C THR A 150 -1.88 17.08 -2.84
N ASP A 151 -2.33 17.75 -3.91
CA ASP A 151 -3.35 18.81 -3.82
C ASP A 151 -4.63 18.32 -3.15
N LEU A 152 -5.08 17.11 -3.51
CA LEU A 152 -6.26 16.47 -2.92
C LEU A 152 -6.10 16.26 -1.41
N PHE A 153 -4.97 15.71 -0.96
CA PHE A 153 -4.69 15.50 0.47
C PHE A 153 -4.53 16.82 1.24
N GLU A 154 -4.25 17.93 0.54
CA GLU A 154 -4.22 19.28 1.10
C GLU A 154 -5.56 20.02 0.97
N GLY A 155 -6.64 19.33 0.61
CA GLY A 155 -7.99 19.92 0.57
C GLY A 155 -8.35 20.64 -0.73
N ARG A 156 -7.59 20.42 -1.82
CA ARG A 156 -7.79 21.08 -3.12
C ARG A 156 -8.15 20.06 -4.20
N PRO A 157 -9.40 19.54 -4.22
CA PRO A 157 -9.82 18.58 -5.23
C PRO A 157 -9.92 19.23 -6.62
N PHE A 158 -9.55 18.49 -7.67
CA PHE A 158 -9.63 18.98 -9.05
C PHE A 158 -11.01 18.71 -9.70
N ASP A 159 -11.67 17.61 -9.35
CA ASP A 159 -13.01 17.24 -9.83
C ASP A 159 -13.88 16.58 -8.75
N MET A 160 -15.07 16.10 -9.12
CA MET A 160 -16.01 15.48 -8.18
C MET A 160 -15.46 14.21 -7.50
N TYR A 161 -14.72 13.37 -8.23
CA TYR A 161 -14.16 12.14 -7.65
C TYR A 161 -13.06 12.49 -6.65
N ASP A 162 -12.26 13.50 -6.96
CA ASP A 162 -11.29 14.05 -6.03
C ASP A 162 -11.97 14.66 -4.81
N ALA A 163 -13.12 15.31 -4.96
CA ALA A 163 -13.87 15.87 -3.84
C ALA A 163 -14.36 14.77 -2.88
N ALA A 164 -14.87 13.66 -3.43
CA ALA A 164 -15.28 12.49 -2.64
C ALA A 164 -14.09 11.87 -1.88
N LEU A 165 -12.93 11.70 -2.54
CA LEU A 165 -11.75 11.16 -1.87
C LEU A 165 -11.13 12.17 -0.88
N CYS A 166 -11.08 13.46 -1.21
CA CYS A 166 -10.62 14.55 -0.34
C CYS A 166 -11.40 14.55 0.99
N HIS A 167 -12.74 14.46 0.90
CA HIS A 167 -13.59 14.34 2.08
C HIS A 167 -13.29 13.03 2.85
N THR A 168 -13.11 11.91 2.13
CA THR A 168 -12.78 10.61 2.71
C THR A 168 -11.47 10.64 3.50
N VAL A 169 -10.38 11.14 2.93
CA VAL A 169 -9.06 11.19 3.61
C VAL A 169 -9.03 12.21 4.75
N SER A 170 -9.96 13.17 4.76
CA SER A 170 -10.15 14.09 5.89
C SER A 170 -10.97 13.45 7.03
N ALA A 171 -11.90 12.54 6.71
CA ALA A 171 -12.77 11.89 7.69
C ALA A 171 -12.15 10.64 8.36
N TYR A 172 -11.20 10.00 7.68
CA TYR A 172 -10.59 8.74 8.10
C TYR A 172 -9.07 8.87 8.27
N PRO A 173 -8.42 8.06 9.13
CA PRO A 173 -6.98 8.11 9.39
C PRO A 173 -6.20 7.44 8.25
N VAL A 174 -6.27 8.02 7.05
CA VAL A 174 -5.66 7.47 5.83
C VAL A 174 -4.34 8.20 5.57
N ASP A 175 -3.24 7.45 5.52
CA ASP A 175 -1.94 8.01 5.14
C ASP A 175 -1.80 8.09 3.61
N ILE A 176 -1.12 9.13 3.11
CA ILE A 176 -0.90 9.33 1.66
C ILE A 176 0.07 8.30 1.06
N GLN A 177 0.91 7.63 1.86
CA GLN A 177 2.00 6.81 1.35
C GLN A 177 1.53 5.66 0.43
N PRO A 178 0.51 4.84 0.77
CA PRO A 178 0.04 3.80 -0.16
C PRO A 178 -0.46 4.33 -1.51
N PHE A 179 -0.97 5.56 -1.56
CA PHE A 179 -1.41 6.18 -2.82
C PHE A 179 -0.19 6.50 -3.69
N LYS A 180 0.86 7.07 -3.09
CA LYS A 180 2.13 7.30 -3.79
C LYS A 180 2.79 6.00 -4.23
N ASP A 181 2.73 4.99 -3.38
CA ASP A 181 3.27 3.66 -3.68
C ASP A 181 2.53 3.01 -4.85
N MET A 182 1.20 3.15 -4.95
CA MET A 182 0.45 2.67 -6.12
C MET A 182 0.87 3.39 -7.41
N ILE A 183 1.11 4.70 -7.35
CA ILE A 183 1.63 5.46 -8.51
C ILE A 183 3.04 4.96 -8.90
N GLU A 184 3.89 4.59 -7.94
CA GLU A 184 5.19 3.96 -8.24
C GLU A 184 5.03 2.59 -8.91
N GLY A 185 3.98 1.83 -8.56
CA GLY A 185 3.55 0.63 -9.29
C GLY A 185 3.32 0.93 -10.76
N MET A 186 2.48 1.94 -11.05
CA MET A 186 2.22 2.36 -12.43
C MET A 186 3.49 2.80 -13.17
N ARG A 187 4.44 3.45 -12.47
CA ARG A 187 5.75 3.80 -13.06
C ARG A 187 6.59 2.57 -13.40
N LEU A 188 6.46 1.47 -12.65
CA LEU A 188 7.14 0.21 -12.97
C LEU A 188 6.57 -0.39 -14.24
N ASP A 189 5.25 -0.38 -14.42
CA ASP A 189 4.60 -0.96 -15.61
C ASP A 189 5.07 -0.29 -16.92
N LEU A 190 5.40 1.00 -16.87
CA LEU A 190 5.95 1.71 -18.04
C LEU A 190 7.35 1.27 -18.46
N ARG A 191 8.13 0.64 -17.58
CA ARG A 191 9.57 0.38 -17.80
C ARG A 191 10.01 -1.05 -17.59
N LYS A 192 9.19 -1.90 -16.97
CA LYS A 192 9.58 -3.24 -16.53
C LYS A 192 8.55 -4.29 -16.96
N SER A 193 9.01 -5.26 -17.73
CA SER A 193 8.19 -6.39 -18.21
C SER A 193 8.59 -7.74 -17.63
N ARG A 194 9.68 -7.82 -16.84
CA ARG A 194 10.16 -9.07 -16.23
C ARG A 194 10.72 -8.85 -14.84
N TYR A 195 10.36 -9.74 -13.91
CA TYR A 195 10.82 -9.77 -12.52
C TYR A 195 11.86 -10.87 -12.35
N LYS A 196 13.02 -10.54 -11.76
CA LYS A 196 14.16 -11.46 -11.66
C LYS A 196 14.03 -12.49 -10.55
N ASN A 197 13.35 -12.13 -9.48
CA ASN A 197 13.19 -12.94 -8.28
C ASN A 197 11.87 -12.59 -7.57
N PHE A 198 11.54 -13.37 -6.55
CA PHE A 198 10.31 -13.17 -5.80
C PHE A 198 10.28 -11.85 -5.02
N ASP A 199 11.41 -11.34 -4.53
CA ASP A 199 11.44 -10.05 -3.82
C ASP A 199 11.01 -8.88 -4.73
N GLU A 200 11.48 -8.87 -5.98
CA GLU A 200 11.03 -7.87 -6.96
C GLU A 200 9.53 -8.04 -7.32
N LEU A 201 9.05 -9.28 -7.42
CA LEU A 201 7.64 -9.57 -7.71
C LEU A 201 6.74 -9.20 -6.51
N TYR A 202 7.18 -9.50 -5.29
CA TYR A 202 6.52 -9.12 -4.05
C TYR A 202 6.32 -7.61 -3.99
N LEU A 203 7.38 -6.84 -4.28
CA LEU A 203 7.31 -5.39 -4.27
C LEU A 203 6.31 -4.86 -5.31
N TYR A 204 6.25 -5.49 -6.48
CA TYR A 204 5.25 -5.16 -7.49
C TYR A 204 3.83 -5.46 -7.00
N CYS A 205 3.57 -6.67 -6.48
CA CYS A 205 2.26 -7.04 -5.93
C CYS A 205 1.85 -6.12 -4.77
N TYR A 206 2.81 -5.67 -3.96
CA TYR A 206 2.56 -4.64 -2.97
C TYR A 206 2.05 -3.35 -3.61
N TYR A 207 2.77 -2.79 -4.58
CA TYR A 207 2.41 -1.52 -5.20
C TYR A 207 1.02 -1.54 -5.85
N VAL A 208 0.69 -2.58 -6.62
CA VAL A 208 -0.55 -2.60 -7.42
C VAL A 208 -1.76 -3.18 -6.69
N ALA A 209 -1.57 -3.93 -5.60
CA ALA A 209 -2.67 -4.57 -4.88
C ALA A 209 -2.56 -4.49 -3.35
N GLY A 210 -1.37 -4.64 -2.78
CA GLY A 210 -1.17 -4.52 -1.34
C GLY A 210 -1.54 -3.14 -0.79
N THR A 211 -1.20 -2.08 -1.52
CA THR A 211 -1.53 -0.68 -1.22
C THR A 211 -3.04 -0.47 -1.06
N VAL A 212 -3.87 -1.12 -1.90
CA VAL A 212 -5.35 -1.02 -1.82
C VAL A 212 -5.88 -1.52 -0.47
N GLY A 213 -5.29 -2.59 0.06
CA GLY A 213 -5.59 -3.08 1.41
C GLY A 213 -5.27 -2.03 2.47
N LEU A 214 -4.08 -1.42 2.37
CA LEU A 214 -3.62 -0.36 3.30
C LEU A 214 -4.50 0.90 3.23
N MET A 215 -4.99 1.29 2.04
CA MET A 215 -5.94 2.41 1.90
C MET A 215 -7.29 2.11 2.56
N SER A 216 -7.72 0.85 2.53
CA SER A 216 -9.09 0.44 2.91
C SER A 216 -9.26 0.18 4.40
N VAL A 217 -8.24 -0.32 5.09
CA VAL A 217 -8.29 -0.65 6.53
C VAL A 217 -8.75 0.53 7.41
N PRO A 218 -8.23 1.76 7.26
CA PRO A 218 -8.71 2.92 8.02
C PRO A 218 -10.22 3.16 7.92
N VAL A 219 -10.80 2.89 6.75
CA VAL A 219 -12.23 3.12 6.47
C VAL A 219 -13.09 1.98 7.00
N MET A 220 -12.66 0.73 6.75
CA MET A 220 -13.36 -0.45 7.27
C MET A 220 -13.35 -0.47 8.81
N GLY A 221 -12.26 0.01 9.41
CA GLY A 221 -12.06 0.07 10.85
C GLY A 221 -11.76 -1.28 11.48
N ILE A 222 -11.28 -1.22 12.72
CA ILE A 222 -11.02 -2.41 13.55
C ILE A 222 -12.09 -2.46 14.63
N ALA A 223 -12.76 -3.60 14.76
CA ALA A 223 -13.82 -3.77 15.75
C ALA A 223 -13.28 -3.53 17.18
N PRO A 224 -13.97 -2.77 18.04
CA PRO A 224 -13.48 -2.45 19.39
C PRO A 224 -13.16 -3.68 20.26
N GLU A 225 -13.90 -4.77 20.05
CA GLU A 225 -13.74 -6.06 20.72
C GLU A 225 -12.67 -6.96 20.10
N SER A 226 -12.09 -6.55 18.96
CA SER A 226 -11.03 -7.31 18.31
C SER A 226 -9.79 -7.38 19.20
N LYS A 227 -9.25 -8.59 19.36
CA LYS A 227 -7.98 -8.84 20.04
C LYS A 227 -6.76 -8.62 19.14
N ALA A 228 -6.98 -8.41 17.84
CA ALA A 228 -5.92 -8.18 16.87
C ALA A 228 -5.32 -6.78 17.07
N SER A 229 -3.99 -6.67 17.03
CA SER A 229 -3.33 -5.36 16.99
C SER A 229 -3.59 -4.69 15.63
N ALA A 230 -3.58 -3.36 15.59
CA ALA A 230 -3.70 -2.63 14.32
C ALA A 230 -2.68 -3.12 13.29
N GLU A 231 -1.43 -3.28 13.70
CA GLU A 231 -0.36 -3.83 12.88
C GLU A 231 -0.72 -5.21 12.28
N SER A 232 -1.25 -6.13 13.08
CA SER A 232 -1.65 -7.45 12.58
C SER A 232 -2.79 -7.38 11.56
N VAL A 233 -3.72 -6.45 11.72
CA VAL A 233 -4.81 -6.23 10.74
C VAL A 233 -4.26 -5.67 9.43
N TYR A 234 -3.36 -4.69 9.50
CA TYR A 234 -2.71 -4.13 8.30
C TYR A 234 -1.87 -5.18 7.56
N ASN A 235 -1.10 -6.00 8.29
CA ASN A 235 -0.35 -7.11 7.69
C ASN A 235 -1.29 -8.13 7.02
N ALA A 236 -2.44 -8.45 7.62
CA ALA A 236 -3.41 -9.34 7.02
C ALA A 236 -4.03 -8.75 5.74
N ALA A 237 -4.36 -7.45 5.74
CA ALA A 237 -4.88 -6.76 4.57
C ALA A 237 -3.86 -6.69 3.43
N LEU A 238 -2.60 -6.41 3.76
CA LEU A 238 -1.47 -6.43 2.83
C LEU A 238 -1.30 -7.84 2.22
N ALA A 239 -1.25 -8.88 3.05
CA ALA A 239 -1.09 -10.26 2.61
C ALA A 239 -2.24 -10.69 1.69
N LEU A 240 -3.48 -10.30 2.00
CA LEU A 240 -4.64 -10.57 1.15
C LEU A 240 -4.51 -9.90 -0.23
N GLY A 241 -4.08 -8.64 -0.28
CA GLY A 241 -3.83 -7.93 -1.55
C GLY A 241 -2.76 -8.61 -2.40
N ILE A 242 -1.64 -8.97 -1.78
CA ILE A 242 -0.54 -9.69 -2.45
C ILE A 242 -1.00 -11.06 -2.96
N ALA A 243 -1.72 -11.82 -2.13
CA ALA A 243 -2.22 -13.14 -2.50
C ALA A 243 -3.20 -13.06 -3.70
N ASN A 244 -4.10 -12.08 -3.70
CA ASN A 244 -5.01 -11.86 -4.82
C ASN A 244 -4.25 -11.51 -6.10
N GLN A 245 -3.22 -10.67 -6.03
CA GLN A 245 -2.45 -10.29 -7.21
C GLN A 245 -1.62 -11.45 -7.76
N LEU A 246 -0.96 -12.22 -6.88
CA LEU A 246 -0.27 -13.44 -7.29
C LEU A 246 -1.23 -14.44 -7.94
N THR A 247 -2.45 -14.55 -7.41
CA THR A 247 -3.49 -15.42 -8.00
C THR A 247 -3.90 -14.95 -9.39
N ASN A 248 -4.08 -13.65 -9.60
CA ASN A 248 -4.38 -13.08 -10.92
C ASN A 248 -3.23 -13.35 -11.90
N ILE A 249 -1.99 -13.02 -11.52
CA ILE A 249 -0.80 -13.27 -12.35
C ILE A 249 -0.71 -14.74 -12.76
N LEU A 250 -0.95 -15.68 -11.83
CA LEU A 250 -0.90 -17.11 -12.12
C LEU A 250 -2.04 -17.58 -13.05
N ARG A 251 -3.23 -16.98 -12.92
CA ARG A 251 -4.37 -17.26 -13.80
C ARG A 251 -4.10 -16.81 -15.24
N ASP A 252 -3.45 -15.66 -15.39
CA ASP A 252 -3.31 -14.95 -16.67
C ASP A 252 -2.02 -15.35 -17.42
N VAL A 253 -1.24 -16.30 -16.88
CA VAL A 253 -0.06 -16.87 -17.57
C VAL A 253 -0.45 -17.45 -18.93
N GLY A 254 0.12 -16.89 -20.00
CA GLY A 254 -0.12 -17.33 -21.38
C GLY A 254 -1.12 -16.47 -22.15
N GLU A 255 -1.85 -15.58 -21.47
CA GLU A 255 -2.57 -14.47 -22.08
C GLU A 255 -1.70 -13.19 -22.14
N GLU A 256 -0.82 -13.02 -21.13
CA GLU A 256 0.21 -11.97 -20.98
C GLU A 256 1.64 -12.53 -20.98
#